data_AF-A0A453MDJ5-F1
#
_entry.id   AF-A0A453MDJ5-F1
#
_cell.length_a   1.000
_cell.length_b   1.000
_cell.length_c   1.000
_cell.angle_alpha   90.00
_cell.angle_beta   90.00
_cell.angle_gamma   90.00
#
_symmetry.space_group_name_H-M   'P 1'
#
loop_
_entity.id
_entity.type
_entity.pdbx_description
1 polymer ?
#
loop_
_entity_poly.entity_id
_entity_poly.type
_entity_poly.pdbx_seq_one_letter_code
_entity_poly.pdbx_strand_id
1 'polypeptide(L)' 'MVKRIRGVAFSTNVSPQIVTRIFYAARGLFNKFIPDVHIFTDSRAGQQAVAYL' A
#
# COMPACT_ATOMS: atom_id res chain seq x y z
N MET A 1 -16.40 9.98 -14.84
CA MET A 1 -15.65 10.78 -13.84
C MET A 1 -15.21 9.87 -12.70
N VAL A 2 -13.90 9.81 -12.40
CA VAL A 2 -13.37 8.98 -11.30
C VAL A 2 -13.63 9.71 -9.97
N LYS A 3 -14.30 9.04 -9.04
CA LYS A 3 -14.75 9.65 -7.78
C LYS A 3 -13.78 9.46 -6.61
N ARG A 4 -13.03 8.36 -6.61
CA ARG A 4 -12.14 7.96 -5.50
C ARG A 4 -11.15 6.89 -5.96
N ILE A 5 -9.98 6.84 -5.33
CA ILE A 5 -8.98 5.81 -5.54
C ILE A 5 -8.90 4.94 -4.29
N ARG A 6 -9.01 3.63 -4.47
CA ARG A 6 -8.83 2.61 -3.43
C ARG A 6 -7.75 1.64 -3.88
N GLY A 7 -6.82 1.29 -2.99
CA GLY A 7 -5.73 0.39 -3.32
C GLY A 7 -5.25 -0.39 -2.10
N VAL A 8 -4.42 -1.40 -2.34
CA VAL A 8 -3.76 -2.19 -1.29
C VAL A 8 -2.27 -2.20 -1.61
N ALA A 9 -1.44 -1.80 -0.65
CA ALA A 9 0.01 -1.92 -0.70
C ALA A 9 0.42 -3.02 0.28
N PHE A 10 1.07 -4.06 -0.22
CA PHE A 10 1.54 -5.16 0.61
C PHE A 10 3.03 -5.39 0.44
N SER A 11 3.64 -6.01 1.45
CA SER A 11 5.00 -6.53 1.37
C SER A 11 5.12 -7.80 2.18
N THR A 12 5.86 -8.77 1.65
CA THR A 12 6.14 -10.04 2.34
C THR A 12 7.64 -10.20 2.57
N ASN A 13 7.99 -10.66 3.77
CA ASN A 13 9.37 -11.01 4.14
C ASN A 13 10.41 -9.88 3.95
N VAL A 14 9.97 -8.64 4.09
CA VAL A 14 10.82 -7.45 4.06
C VAL A 14 10.40 -6.50 5.17
N SER A 15 11.24 -5.51 5.44
CA SER A 15 10.89 -4.48 6.42
C SER A 15 9.59 -3.75 6.04
N PRO A 16 8.68 -3.50 6.99
CA PRO A 16 7.46 -2.71 6.78
C PRO A 16 7.72 -1.30 6.19
N GLN A 17 8.94 -0.79 6.37
CA GLN A 17 9.37 0.51 5.82
C GLN A 17 9.23 0.57 4.29
N ILE A 18 9.28 -0.58 3.60
CA ILE A 18 9.06 -0.66 2.15
C ILE A 18 7.61 -0.28 1.80
N VAL A 19 6.61 -0.83 2.51
CA VAL A 19 5.19 -0.50 2.27
C VAL A 19 4.92 0.97 2.53
N THR A 20 5.51 1.51 3.59
CA THR A 20 5.42 2.94 3.91
C THR A 20 5.97 3.81 2.78
N ARG A 21 7.10 3.44 2.17
CA ARG A 21 7.66 4.16 1.01
C ARG A 21 6.74 4.12 -0.21
N ILE A 22 6.17 2.95 -0.50
CA ILE A 22 5.19 2.77 -1.59
C ILE A 22 3.96 3.66 -1.35
N PHE A 23 3.46 3.69 -0.11
CA PHE A 23 2.32 4.52 0.28
C PHE A 23 2.59 6.01 0.04
N TYR A 24 3.76 6.52 0.48
CA TYR A 24 4.12 7.92 0.27
C TYR A 24 4.30 8.28 -1.21
N ALA A 25 4.94 7.42 -2.00
CA ALA A 25 5.09 7.63 -3.43
C ALA A 25 3.72 7.68 -4.15
N ALA A 26 2.83 6.73 -3.83
CA ALA A 26 1.49 6.67 -4.40
C ALA A 26 0.65 7.90 -4.03
N ARG A 27 0.66 8.33 -2.76
CA ARG A 27 -0.01 9.56 -2.33
C ARG A 27 0.60 10.81 -2.99
N GLY A 28 1.92 10.86 -3.14
CA GLY A 28 2.60 11.98 -3.81
C GLY A 28 2.21 12.15 -5.28
N LEU A 29 1.90 11.06 -5.98
CA LEU A 29 1.41 11.10 -7.36
C LEU A 29 -0.09 11.40 -7.40
N PHE A 30 -0.91 10.62 -6.68
CA PHE A 30 -2.36 10.67 -6.83
C PHE A 30 -3.00 11.92 -6.22
N ASN A 31 -2.42 12.49 -5.15
CA ASN A 31 -2.94 13.72 -4.55
C ASN A 31 -2.90 14.93 -5.50
N LYS A 32 -2.10 14.89 -6.57
CA LYS A 32 -2.08 15.94 -7.61
C LYS A 32 -3.33 15.93 -8.48
N PHE A 33 -4.05 14.81 -8.54
CA PHE A 33 -5.22 14.64 -9.40
C PHE A 33 -6.51 14.58 -8.59
N ILE A 34 -6.54 13.74 -7.54
CA ILE A 34 -7.73 13.51 -6.71
C ILE A 34 -7.28 13.37 -5.24
N PRO A 35 -7.87 14.11 -4.29
CA PRO A 35 -7.48 14.05 -2.88
C PRO A 35 -8.03 12.80 -2.14
N ASP A 36 -9.15 12.21 -2.60
CA ASP A 36 -9.74 11.00 -2.02
C ASP A 36 -9.04 9.72 -2.50
N VAL A 37 -7.88 9.45 -1.88
CA VAL A 37 -7.04 8.28 -2.11
C VAL A 37 -6.86 7.55 -0.79
N HIS A 38 -7.40 6.33 -0.70
CA HIS A 38 -7.23 5.46 0.46
C HIS A 38 -6.52 4.18 0.02
N ILE A 39 -5.32 3.96 0.56
CA ILE A 39 -4.50 2.78 0.29
C ILE A 39 -4.35 2.01 1.60
N PHE A 40 -4.82 0.77 1.63
CA PHE A 40 -4.65 -0.12 2.76
C PHE A 40 -3.22 -0.68 2.76
N THR A 41 -2.59 -0.77 3.93
CA THR A 41 -1.23 -1.29 4.06
C THR A 41 -1.26 -2.65 4.74
N ASP A 42 -0.83 -3.69 4.04
CA ASP A 42 -0.71 -5.05 4.56
C ASP A 42 0.76 -5.49 4.54
N SER A 43 1.50 -5.16 5.60
CA SER A 43 2.88 -5.60 5.76
C SER A 43 2.90 -6.90 6.57
N ARG A 44 3.21 -8.03 5.91
CA ARG A 44 3.28 -9.34 6.55
C ARG A 44 4.74 -9.78 6.70
N ALA A 45 5.17 -9.98 7.94
CA ALA A 45 6.48 -10.51 8.28
C ALA A 45 6.36 -11.91 8.91
N GLY A 46 7.34 -12.78 8.67
CA GLY A 46 7.42 -14.10 9.31
C GLY A 46 6.45 -15.16 8.75
N GLN A 47 6.03 -16.11 9.61
CA GLN A 47 5.21 -17.27 9.24
C GLN A 47 3.85 -16.93 8.61
N GLN A 48 3.35 -15.70 8.81
CA GLN A 48 2.10 -15.23 8.20
C GLN A 48 2.20 -15.01 6.68
N ALA A 49 3.40 -14.88 6.12
CA ALA A 49 3.61 -14.79 4.67
C ALA A 49 3.60 -16.17 3.99
N VAL A 50 3.99 -17.22 4.70
CA VAL A 50 4.09 -18.60 4.19
C VAL A 50 2.83 -19.44 4.44
N ALA A 51 1.88 -18.97 5.24
CA ALA A 51 0.66 -19.71 5.60
C ALA A 51 -0.39 -19.83 4.47
N TYR A 52 -0.08 -19.40 3.24
CA TYR A 52 -0.96 -19.52 2.06
C TYR A 52 -0.26 -20.25 0.88
N LEU A 53 0.70 -21.13 1.18
CA LEU A 53 1.16 -22.19 0.28
C LEU A 53 0.68 -23.53 0.83
#